data_AF-A0A1V4JJP3-F1
#
_entry.id   AF-A0A1V4JJP3-F1
#
_cell.length_a   1.000
_cell.length_b   1.000
_cell.length_c   1.000
_cell.angle_alpha   90.00
_cell.angle_beta   90.00
_cell.angle_gamma   90.00
#
_symmetry.space_group_name_H-M   'P 1'
#
loop_
_entity.id
_entity.type
_entity.pdbx_description
1 polymer ?
#
loop_
_entity_poly.entity_id
_entity_poly.type
_entity_poly.pdbx_seq_one_letter_code
_entity_poly.pdbx_strand_id
1 'polypeptide(L)'
;MEFQSSGRGHFLLEHAAPFSAFLTDSFGRQHNYLRISLTEKCNLRCQYCMPEEGVQLTPKSELLTAQEIITLAKLFVKEGVEKIRLTGGEPLIRPDVVDIVVIDEDYYLNGR
;
A
#
# COMPACT_ATOMS: atom_id res chain seq x y z
N MET A 1 27.94 6.86 -46.96
CA MET A 1 28.45 5.69 -46.21
C MET A 1 28.01 5.89 -44.77
N GLU A 2 27.07 5.06 -44.35
CA GLU A 2 26.37 5.03 -43.06
C GLU A 2 27.36 4.92 -41.87
N PHE A 3 27.04 5.22 -40.60
CA PHE A 3 25.90 4.75 -39.82
C PHE A 3 25.57 5.67 -38.62
N GLN A 4 24.28 5.78 -38.34
CA GLN A 4 23.64 6.51 -37.24
C GLN A 4 23.64 5.68 -35.94
N SER A 5 23.75 6.33 -34.78
CA SER A 5 23.03 5.97 -33.53
C SER A 5 23.41 6.97 -32.43
N SER A 6 22.57 7.49 -31.56
CA SER A 6 21.13 7.47 -31.36
C SER A 6 20.90 8.44 -30.20
N GLY A 7 20.28 9.60 -30.47
CA GLY A 7 19.68 10.41 -29.42
C GLY A 7 18.51 9.64 -28.81
N ARG A 8 18.61 9.28 -27.52
CA ARG A 8 17.47 8.70 -26.77
C ARG A 8 17.66 8.59 -25.24
N GLY A 9 18.70 9.20 -24.66
CA GLY A 9 18.99 9.06 -23.21
C GLY A 9 18.57 10.25 -22.34
N HIS A 10 18.45 11.46 -22.89
CA HIS A 10 18.37 12.68 -22.08
C HIS A 10 16.94 13.14 -21.75
N PHE A 11 15.91 12.60 -22.40
CA PHE A 11 14.54 13.12 -22.29
C PHE A 11 13.69 12.50 -21.15
N LEU A 12 14.21 11.50 -20.43
CA LEU A 12 13.44 10.77 -19.40
C LEU A 12 13.70 11.22 -17.96
N LEU A 13 14.53 12.25 -17.73
CA LEU A 13 14.90 12.69 -16.39
C LEU A 13 14.19 13.97 -15.91
N GLU A 14 13.31 14.58 -16.72
CA GLU A 14 12.89 15.96 -16.47
C GLU A 14 11.45 16.15 -15.95
N HIS A 15 10.63 15.10 -15.82
CA HIS A 15 9.17 15.29 -15.56
C HIS A 15 8.48 14.32 -14.58
N ALA A 16 9.18 13.77 -13.59
CA ALA A 16 8.49 13.15 -12.45
C ALA A 16 9.09 13.73 -11.16
N ALA A 17 8.26 14.29 -10.28
CA ALA A 17 8.67 14.52 -8.90
C ALA A 17 9.32 13.22 -8.40
N PRO A 18 10.57 13.25 -7.89
CA PRO A 18 11.33 12.01 -7.73
C PRO A 18 10.59 11.16 -6.71
N PHE A 19 9.99 10.07 -7.20
CA PHE A 19 9.49 9.00 -6.37
C PHE A 19 10.56 8.72 -5.31
N SER A 20 10.15 8.67 -4.04
CA SER A 20 11.10 8.76 -2.93
C SER A 20 12.21 7.73 -3.07
N ALA A 21 13.46 8.17 -2.92
CA ALA A 21 14.61 7.27 -2.90
C ALA A 21 14.47 6.20 -1.81
N PHE A 22 13.75 6.50 -0.73
CA PHE A 22 13.46 5.55 0.35
C PHE A 22 12.53 4.41 -0.06
N LEU A 23 11.70 4.61 -1.08
CA LEU A 23 10.80 3.58 -1.60
C LEU A 23 11.34 2.89 -2.86
N THR A 24 12.58 3.22 -3.27
CA THR A 24 13.25 2.58 -4.40
C THR A 24 14.25 1.57 -3.86
N ASP A 25 14.11 0.31 -4.28
CA ASP A 25 15.04 -0.74 -3.84
C ASP A 25 16.36 -0.74 -4.62
N SER A 26 17.28 -1.62 -4.22
CA SER A 26 18.61 -1.77 -4.84
C SER A 26 18.58 -2.27 -6.29
N PHE A 27 17.44 -2.75 -6.79
CA PHE A 27 17.23 -3.14 -8.18
C PHE A 27 16.55 -2.03 -9.00
N GLY A 28 16.30 -0.86 -8.40
CA GLY A 28 15.68 0.29 -9.05
C GLY A 28 14.16 0.18 -9.18
N ARG A 29 13.51 -0.73 -8.46
CA ARG A 29 12.04 -0.87 -8.49
C ARG A 29 11.42 0.15 -7.54
N GLN A 30 10.41 0.87 -8.01
CA GLN A 30 9.65 1.84 -7.23
C GLN A 30 8.46 1.15 -6.54
N HIS A 31 8.44 1.15 -5.21
CA HIS A 31 7.33 0.59 -4.43
C HIS A 31 6.12 1.52 -4.38
N ASN A 32 5.40 1.66 -5.50
CA ASN A 32 4.21 2.52 -5.61
C ASN A 32 2.90 1.86 -5.12
N TYR A 33 2.98 0.64 -4.58
CA TYR A 33 1.84 -0.17 -4.15
C TYR A 33 2.01 -0.64 -2.71
N LEU A 34 1.09 -0.20 -1.84
CA LEU A 34 1.08 -0.56 -0.43
C LEU A 34 -0.04 -1.54 -0.14
N ARG A 35 0.30 -2.69 0.46
CA ARG A 35 -0.67 -3.66 0.97
C ARG A 35 -0.72 -3.57 2.49
N ILE A 36 -1.88 -3.25 3.04
CA ILE A 36 -2.09 -3.18 4.49
C ILE A 36 -2.93 -4.38 4.91
N SER A 37 -2.43 -5.19 5.85
CA SER A 37 -3.18 -6.28 6.46
C SER A 37 -3.90 -5.74 7.71
N LEU A 38 -5.22 -5.63 7.65
CA LEU A 38 -6.03 -5.00 8.69
C LEU A 38 -6.36 -5.95 9.85
N THR A 39 -6.50 -7.24 9.56
CA THR A 39 -6.91 -8.26 10.51
C THR A 39 -6.49 -9.64 10.00
N GLU A 40 -6.27 -10.60 10.89
CA GLU A 40 -6.04 -12.01 10.53
C GLU A 40 -7.33 -12.82 10.54
N LYS A 41 -8.42 -12.26 11.09
CA LYS A 41 -9.72 -12.93 11.19
C LYS A 41 -10.37 -13.04 9.82
N CYS A 42 -10.92 -14.21 9.54
CA CYS A 42 -11.68 -14.49 8.32
C CYS A 42 -12.94 -15.29 8.67
N ASN A 43 -14.05 -15.00 7.99
CA ASN A 43 -15.31 -15.74 8.06
C ASN A 43 -15.29 -17.02 7.21
N LEU A 44 -14.23 -17.24 6.42
CA LEU A 44 -14.02 -18.44 5.63
C LEU A 44 -12.92 -19.34 6.23
N ARG A 45 -12.94 -20.61 5.83
CA ARG A 45 -11.95 -21.65 6.20
C ARG A 45 -11.39 -22.33 4.96
N CYS A 46 -10.68 -21.54 4.15
CA CYS A 46 -10.08 -22.01 2.90
C CYS A 46 -8.92 -22.97 3.18
N GLN A 47 -8.96 -24.19 2.64
CA GLN A 47 -7.95 -25.23 2.89
C GLN A 47 -6.48 -24.79 2.71
N TYR A 48 -6.21 -23.92 1.73
CA TYR A 48 -4.85 -23.44 1.44
C TYR A 48 -4.44 -22.16 2.20
N CYS A 49 -5.34 -21.56 2.98
CA CYS A 49 -5.12 -20.25 3.60
C CYS A 49 -5.48 -20.22 5.09
N MET A 50 -6.66 -20.70 5.46
CA MET A 50 -7.16 -20.78 6.83
C MET A 50 -7.77 -22.18 7.01
N PRO A 51 -6.95 -23.18 7.41
CA PRO A 51 -7.42 -24.55 7.56
C PRO A 51 -8.45 -24.67 8.69
N GLU A 52 -9.14 -25.80 8.75
CA GLU A 52 -10.27 -25.99 9.67
C GLU A 52 -9.84 -25.97 11.15
N GLU A 53 -8.63 -26.44 11.43
CA GLU A 53 -7.98 -26.38 12.74
C GLU A 53 -7.67 -24.93 13.18
N GLY A 54 -7.78 -23.98 12.25
CA GLY A 54 -7.52 -22.57 12.45
C GLY A 54 -6.02 -22.24 12.48
N VAL A 55 -5.73 -20.96 12.76
CA VAL A 55 -4.37 -20.46 12.95
C VAL A 55 -4.32 -19.70 14.27
N GLN A 56 -3.12 -19.59 14.85
CA GLN A 56 -2.92 -18.72 16.01
C GLN A 56 -3.08 -17.27 15.56
N LEU A 57 -3.94 -16.53 16.26
CA LEU A 57 -4.23 -15.14 15.96
C LEU A 57 -3.47 -14.22 16.90
N THR A 58 -2.92 -13.17 16.31
CA THR A 58 -2.28 -12.08 17.03
C THR A 58 -3.29 -11.38 17.96
N PRO A 59 -2.94 -11.12 19.23
CA PRO A 59 -3.78 -10.35 20.15
C PRO A 59 -4.14 -8.97 19.58
N LYS A 60 -5.34 -8.48 19.88
CA LYS A 60 -5.81 -7.17 19.37
C LYS A 60 -4.85 -6.02 19.74
N SER A 61 -4.19 -6.08 20.88
CA SER A 61 -3.24 -5.08 21.37
C SER A 61 -1.97 -4.95 20.53
N GLU A 62 -1.65 -5.98 19.74
CA GLU A 62 -0.46 -6.00 18.88
C GLU A 62 -0.80 -5.63 17.42
N LEU A 63 -2.08 -5.43 17.11
CA LEU A 63 -2.52 -4.97 15.80
C LEU A 63 -2.54 -3.44 15.75
N LEU A 64 -2.20 -2.90 14.58
CA LEU A 64 -2.28 -1.46 14.34
C LEU A 64 -3.72 -0.94 14.52
N THR A 65 -3.82 0.16 15.26
CA THR A 65 -5.04 0.95 15.39
C THR A 65 -5.42 1.63 14.07
N ALA A 66 -6.68 2.05 13.92
CA ALA A 66 -7.09 2.82 12.75
C ALA A 66 -6.19 4.06 12.56
N GLN A 67 -5.94 4.82 13.62
CA GLN A 67 -5.13 6.05 13.57
C GLN A 67 -3.71 5.81 13.06
N GLU A 68 -3.05 4.74 13.50
CA GLU A 68 -1.72 4.35 13.01
C GLU A 68 -1.75 3.98 11.54
N ILE A 69 -2.74 3.18 11.12
CA ILE A 69 -2.93 2.79 9.70
C ILE A 69 -3.10 4.03 8.82
N ILE A 70 -3.94 4.98 9.24
CA ILE A 70 -4.20 6.23 8.53
C ILE A 70 -2.91 7.06 8.42
N THR A 71 -2.15 7.15 9.52
CA THR A 71 -0.89 7.89 9.57
C THR A 71 0.13 7.31 8.60
N LEU A 72 0.29 5.97 8.60
CA LEU A 72 1.17 5.27 7.67
C LEU A 72 0.73 5.45 6.22
N ALA A 73 -0.56 5.26 5.92
CA ALA A 73 -1.10 5.43 4.58
C ALA A 73 -0.79 6.84 4.02
N LYS A 74 -1.03 7.90 4.81
CA LYS A 74 -0.73 9.28 4.41
C LYS A 74 0.76 9.51 4.19
N LEU A 75 1.63 8.94 5.02
CA LEU A 75 3.09 9.00 4.85
C LEU A 75 3.50 8.37 3.51
N PHE A 76 3.07 7.13 3.26
CA PHE A 76 3.44 6.40 2.04
C PHE A 76 2.93 7.08 0.77
N VAL A 77 1.72 7.65 0.78
CA VAL A 77 1.21 8.43 -0.36
C VAL A 77 2.05 9.67 -0.63
N LYS A 78 2.51 10.38 0.41
CA LYS A 78 3.43 11.51 0.25
C LYS A 78 4.77 11.11 -0.37
N GLU A 79 5.23 9.90 -0.09
CA GLU A 79 6.49 9.34 -0.63
C GLU A 79 6.36 8.74 -2.04
N GLY A 80 5.15 8.71 -2.62
CA GLY A 80 4.92 8.29 -4.00
C GLY A 80 4.10 7.01 -4.19
N VAL A 81 3.52 6.43 -3.13
CA VAL A 81 2.56 5.33 -3.27
C VAL A 81 1.27 5.83 -3.93
N GLU A 82 0.87 5.19 -5.01
CA GLU A 82 -0.31 5.54 -5.80
C GLU A 82 -1.50 4.61 -5.51
N LYS A 83 -1.23 3.40 -5.01
CA LYS A 83 -2.25 2.37 -4.80
C LYS A 83 -2.11 1.74 -3.43
N ILE A 84 -3.19 1.80 -2.66
CA ILE A 84 -3.31 1.10 -1.38
C ILE A 84 -4.32 -0.04 -1.54
N ARG A 85 -3.95 -1.24 -1.10
CA ARG A 85 -4.87 -2.38 -0.98
C ARG A 85 -5.02 -2.78 0.47
N LEU A 86 -6.24 -2.69 0.97
CA LEU A 86 -6.63 -3.22 2.27
C LEU A 86 -6.88 -4.73 2.14
N THR A 87 -6.25 -5.50 3.01
CA THR A 87 -6.26 -6.96 3.02
C THR A 87 -6.29 -7.49 4.46
N GLY A 88 -6.11 -8.79 4.63
CA GLY A 88 -6.06 -9.45 5.92
C GLY A 88 -6.44 -10.91 5.75
N GLY A 89 -7.19 -11.43 6.73
CA GLY A 89 -8.25 -12.39 6.48
C GLY A 89 -9.35 -11.72 5.65
N GLU A 90 -10.51 -11.48 6.25
CA GLU A 90 -11.59 -10.72 5.61
C GLU A 90 -11.62 -9.28 6.18
N PRO A 91 -11.19 -8.26 5.40
CA PRO A 91 -11.15 -6.87 5.85
C PRO A 91 -12.45 -6.35 6.47
N LEU A 92 -13.60 -6.77 5.93
CA LEU A 92 -14.91 -6.25 6.35
C LEU A 92 -15.35 -6.75 7.73
N ILE A 93 -14.64 -7.71 8.33
CA ILE A 93 -14.90 -8.16 9.71
C ILE A 93 -14.35 -7.15 10.73
N ARG A 94 -13.39 -6.31 10.33
CA ARG A 94 -12.80 -5.30 11.21
C ARG A 94 -13.83 -4.17 11.46
N PRO A 95 -14.26 -3.91 12.71
CA PRO A 95 -15.36 -2.97 12.98
C PRO A 95 -15.10 -1.52 12.57
N ASP A 96 -13.85 -1.08 12.67
CA ASP A 96 -13.36 0.27 12.34
C ASP A 96 -12.89 0.38 10.88
N VAL A 97 -13.26 -0.55 9.99
CA VAL A 97 -12.82 -0.53 8.58
C VAL A 97 -13.33 0.71 7.83
N VAL A 98 -14.52 1.21 8.17
CA VAL A 98 -15.07 2.42 7.55
C VAL A 98 -14.22 3.63 7.91
N ASP A 99 -13.80 3.76 9.17
CA ASP A 99 -12.91 4.84 9.62
C ASP A 99 -11.57 4.83 8.87
N ILE A 100 -11.09 3.63 8.51
CA ILE A 100 -9.86 3.43 7.72
C ILE A 100 -10.07 3.73 6.22
N VAL A 101 -11.29 3.65 5.68
CA VAL A 101 -11.55 3.97 4.26
C VAL A 101 -11.87 5.45 4.08
N VAL A 102 -12.49 6.08 5.07
CA VAL A 102 -12.89 7.51 5.05
C VAL A 102 -11.71 8.47 5.19
N ILE A 103 -10.46 7.96 5.22
CA ILE A 103 -9.21 8.76 5.14
C ILE A 103 -9.29 9.85 4.06
N ASP A 104 -10.09 9.58 3.02
CA ASP A 104 -10.19 10.37 1.81
C ASP A 104 -11.14 11.58 1.87
N GLU A 105 -12.05 11.75 2.84
CA GLU A 105 -12.90 12.98 2.81
C GLU A 105 -12.07 14.25 3.03
N ASP A 106 -11.13 14.24 3.99
CA ASP A 106 -10.22 15.36 4.22
C ASP A 106 -9.14 15.52 3.13
N TYR A 107 -8.86 14.47 2.33
CA TYR A 107 -7.85 14.48 1.26
C TYR A 107 -8.44 14.86 -0.11
N TYR A 108 -9.66 14.43 -0.45
CA TYR A 108 -10.41 14.89 -1.63
C TYR A 108 -10.82 16.36 -1.52
N LEU A 109 -11.26 16.82 -0.33
CA LEU A 109 -11.68 18.22 -0.15
C LEU A 109 -10.52 19.22 -0.20
N ASN A 110 -9.29 18.77 0.01
CA ASN A 110 -8.07 19.59 -0.07
C ASN A 110 -7.28 19.42 -1.39
N GLY A 111 -7.86 18.78 -2.41
CA GLY A 111 -7.49 18.98 -3.81
C GLY A 111 -6.35 18.11 -4.36
N ARG A 112 -6.74 16.94 -4.89
CA ARG A 112 -6.35 16.50 -6.23
C ARG A 112 -7.59 16.14 -7.02
#